data_AF-A0A967BN21-F1
#
_entry.id   AF-A0A967BN21-F1
#
_cell.length_a   1.000
_cell.length_b   1.000
_cell.length_c   1.000
_cell.angle_alpha   90.00
_cell.angle_beta   90.00
_cell.angle_gamma   90.00
#
_symmetry.space_group_name_H-M   'P 1'
#
loop_
_entity.id
_entity.type
_entity.pdbx_description
1 polymer ?
#
loop_
_entity_poly.entity_id
_entity_poly.type
_entity_poly.pdbx_seq_one_letter_code
_entity_poly.pdbx_strand_id
1 'polypeptide(L)'
;MLNTVKSYRSSIKMGYLLIGSIFTILLFSCNTTGPAAMTLAEQIKGNFKGTLQNPGGNTSDYEIIVTEINDTRVSIAPASGSNSATFEVNLTSETNGSVTSIVLKAPADILENNGTFVASTGRLSYTYHLGGNDANNIEVFIGDKQ
;
A
#
# COMPACT_ATOMS: atom_id res chain seq x y z
N MET A 1 54.87 44.39 -58.65
CA MET A 1 55.65 43.35 -59.34
C MET A 1 56.04 42.29 -58.35
N LEU A 2 56.12 41.06 -58.87
CA LEU A 2 56.33 39.77 -58.23
C LEU A 2 57.59 39.64 -57.34
N ASN A 3 57.55 38.57 -56.53
CA ASN A 3 58.64 37.72 -55.99
C ASN A 3 59.21 38.09 -54.61
N THR A 4 58.91 37.30 -53.56
CA THR A 4 59.39 35.93 -53.24
C THR A 4 60.85 35.91 -52.82
N VAL A 5 61.12 35.64 -51.53
CA VAL A 5 62.12 34.63 -51.13
C VAL A 5 61.67 33.90 -49.86
N LYS A 6 61.79 32.58 -49.93
CA LYS A 6 61.45 31.54 -48.96
C LYS A 6 62.52 31.38 -47.86
N SER A 7 62.01 30.97 -46.70
CA SER A 7 62.52 29.92 -45.79
C SER A 7 63.72 30.22 -44.87
N TYR A 8 63.46 30.10 -43.56
CA TYR A 8 64.39 29.47 -42.63
C TYR A 8 63.63 28.43 -41.79
N ARG A 9 64.23 27.24 -41.67
CA ARG A 9 63.70 26.08 -40.95
C ARG A 9 63.80 26.29 -39.44
N SER A 10 62.82 25.78 -38.68
CA SER A 10 63.11 25.07 -37.43
C SER A 10 61.93 24.19 -37.05
N SER A 11 62.22 22.93 -36.77
CA SER A 11 61.25 21.89 -36.43
C SER A 11 60.80 22.04 -34.99
N ILE A 12 59.51 22.29 -34.76
CA ILE A 12 58.90 22.21 -33.43
C ILE A 12 57.75 21.19 -33.50
N LYS A 13 57.95 20.04 -32.86
CA LYS A 13 56.89 19.10 -32.53
C LYS A 13 56.08 19.72 -31.39
N MET A 14 54.90 20.24 -31.72
CA MET A 14 54.00 20.89 -30.77
C MET A 14 53.06 19.83 -30.16
N GLY A 15 53.31 19.46 -28.91
CA GLY A 15 52.37 18.71 -28.09
C GLY A 15 51.22 19.62 -27.68
N TYR A 16 49.99 19.20 -27.95
CA TYR A 16 48.78 19.93 -27.54
C TYR A 16 48.53 19.69 -26.05
N LEU A 17 48.79 20.71 -25.23
CA LEU A 17 48.36 20.78 -23.84
C LEU A 17 46.96 21.41 -23.83
N LEU A 18 45.94 20.59 -23.54
CA LEU A 18 44.55 20.99 -23.49
C LEU A 18 44.30 21.99 -22.35
N ILE A 19 43.57 23.04 -22.73
CA ILE A 19 43.11 24.15 -21.90
C ILE A 19 42.13 23.64 -20.84
N GLY A 20 42.27 24.17 -19.62
CA GLY A 20 41.47 23.80 -18.47
C GLY A 20 39.97 23.90 -18.73
N SER A 21 39.27 22.79 -18.48
CA SER A 21 37.82 22.78 -18.30
C SER A 21 37.51 22.89 -16.82
N ILE A 22 36.79 23.97 -16.49
CA ILE A 22 36.16 24.18 -15.19
C ILE A 22 35.16 23.04 -14.99
N PHE A 23 35.45 22.17 -14.02
CA PHE A 23 34.63 21.01 -13.68
C PHE A 23 33.46 21.48 -12.81
N THR A 24 32.32 21.78 -13.42
CA THR A 24 31.07 22.01 -12.70
C THR A 24 30.64 20.67 -12.09
N ILE A 25 30.76 20.51 -10.77
CA ILE A 25 30.23 19.34 -10.06
C ILE A 25 28.70 19.45 -10.12
N LEU A 26 28.08 18.69 -11.03
CA LEU A 26 26.64 18.47 -11.03
C LEU A 26 26.33 17.57 -9.82
N LEU A 27 25.88 18.17 -8.72
CA LEU A 27 25.27 17.45 -7.61
C LEU A 27 23.94 16.87 -8.12
N PHE A 28 23.99 15.63 -8.62
CA PHE A 28 22.78 14.82 -8.70
C PHE A 28 22.36 14.50 -7.26
N SER A 29 21.51 15.34 -6.68
CA SER A 29 20.64 14.91 -5.59
C SER A 29 19.76 13.81 -6.15
N CYS A 30 20.21 12.56 -5.99
CA CYS A 30 19.37 11.40 -6.17
C CYS A 30 18.39 11.39 -4.99
N ASN A 31 17.29 12.15 -5.11
CA ASN A 31 16.09 11.84 -4.35
C ASN A 31 15.62 10.48 -4.84
N THR A 32 16.15 9.41 -4.25
CA THR A 32 15.46 8.13 -4.23
C THR A 32 14.24 8.34 -3.35
N THR A 33 13.21 8.98 -3.89
CA THR A 33 11.84 8.69 -3.46
C THR A 33 11.68 7.21 -3.78
N GLY A 34 11.95 6.36 -2.79
CA GLY A 34 11.47 5.00 -2.82
C GLY A 34 9.97 5.01 -3.14
N PRO A 35 9.41 3.88 -3.62
CA PRO A 35 7.96 3.81 -3.79
C PRO A 35 7.29 4.33 -2.52
N ALA A 36 6.33 5.25 -2.67
CA ALA A 36 5.61 5.82 -1.55
C ALA A 36 5.12 4.67 -0.66
N ALA A 37 5.33 4.80 0.67
CA ALA A 37 4.89 3.78 1.60
C ALA A 37 3.37 3.60 1.44
N MET A 38 2.95 2.36 1.17
CA MET A 38 1.54 2.03 0.99
C MET A 38 0.77 2.31 2.28
N THR A 39 -0.36 3.01 2.19
CA THR A 39 -1.21 3.30 3.35
C THR A 39 -1.82 2.01 3.91
N LEU A 40 -2.37 2.06 5.14
CA LEU A 40 -3.01 0.87 5.72
C LEU A 40 -4.25 0.47 4.91
N ALA A 41 -5.03 1.47 4.47
CA ALA A 41 -6.20 1.24 3.63
C ALA A 41 -5.83 0.67 2.25
N GLU A 42 -4.73 1.14 1.64
CA GLU A 42 -4.24 0.59 0.38
C GLU A 42 -3.80 -0.88 0.48
N GLN A 43 -3.24 -1.28 1.62
CA GLN A 43 -2.84 -2.68 1.86
C GLN A 43 -4.06 -3.62 1.90
N ILE A 44 -5.14 -3.20 2.54
CA ILE A 44 -6.32 -4.04 2.77
C ILE A 44 -7.39 -3.92 1.67
N LYS A 45 -7.51 -2.80 0.96
CA LYS A 45 -8.58 -2.61 -0.05
C LYS A 45 -8.61 -3.73 -1.10
N GLY A 46 -9.80 -4.13 -1.52
CA GLY A 46 -10.01 -5.16 -2.54
C GLY A 46 -11.17 -6.10 -2.22
N ASN A 47 -11.26 -7.18 -2.98
CA ASN A 47 -12.30 -8.18 -2.84
C ASN A 47 -11.75 -9.37 -2.04
N PHE A 48 -12.60 -9.91 -1.18
CA PHE A 48 -12.28 -11.05 -0.32
C PHE A 48 -13.33 -12.11 -0.51
N LYS A 49 -12.90 -13.36 -0.55
CA LYS A 49 -13.80 -14.51 -0.64
C LYS A 49 -13.55 -15.47 0.51
N GLY A 50 -14.61 -15.95 1.14
CA GLY A 50 -14.47 -16.77 2.33
C GLY A 50 -15.78 -17.31 2.88
N THR A 51 -15.79 -17.51 4.20
CA THR A 51 -16.98 -17.99 4.93
C THR A 51 -17.56 -16.85 5.74
N LEU A 52 -18.88 -16.65 5.61
CA LEU A 52 -19.67 -15.80 6.48
C LEU A 52 -20.50 -16.68 7.43
N GLN A 53 -20.53 -16.31 8.70
CA GLN A 53 -21.42 -16.87 9.71
C GLN A 53 -22.23 -15.73 10.32
N ASN A 54 -23.55 -15.89 10.41
CA ASN A 54 -24.44 -14.93 11.03
C ASN A 54 -25.63 -15.68 11.67
N PRO A 55 -26.59 -15.01 12.33
CA PRO A 55 -27.75 -15.69 12.93
C PRO A 55 -28.65 -16.40 11.90
N GLY A 56 -28.57 -16.02 10.62
CA GLY A 56 -29.27 -16.67 9.52
C GLY A 56 -28.59 -17.97 9.03
N GLY A 57 -27.38 -18.26 9.49
CA GLY A 57 -26.62 -19.47 9.17
C GLY A 57 -25.23 -19.19 8.58
N ASN A 58 -24.69 -20.21 7.91
CA ASN A 58 -23.33 -20.16 7.35
C ASN A 58 -23.39 -20.13 5.82
N THR A 59 -22.66 -19.21 5.21
CA THR A 59 -22.53 -19.10 3.75
C THR A 59 -21.07 -19.29 3.37
N SER A 60 -20.79 -20.30 2.54
CA SER A 60 -19.46 -20.50 1.93
C SER A 60 -19.33 -19.67 0.66
N ASP A 61 -18.10 -19.42 0.22
CA ASP A 61 -17.81 -18.62 -0.98
C ASP A 61 -18.41 -17.22 -0.95
N TYR A 62 -18.63 -16.67 0.25
CA TYR A 62 -19.20 -15.34 0.44
C TYR A 62 -18.16 -14.27 0.10
N GLU A 63 -18.61 -13.22 -0.57
CA GLU A 63 -17.74 -12.16 -1.07
C GLU A 63 -17.97 -10.84 -0.33
N ILE A 64 -16.87 -10.26 0.15
CA ILE A 64 -16.81 -8.96 0.82
C ILE A 64 -15.94 -8.02 -0.01
N ILE A 65 -16.33 -6.76 -0.09
CA ILE A 65 -15.56 -5.69 -0.71
C ILE A 65 -15.09 -4.75 0.40
N VAL A 66 -13.78 -4.50 0.45
CA VAL A 66 -13.16 -3.48 1.30
C VAL A 66 -12.81 -2.28 0.44
N THR A 67 -13.45 -1.15 0.72
CA THR A 67 -13.25 0.10 -0.01
C THR A 67 -12.53 1.13 0.85
N GLU A 68 -11.52 1.78 0.28
CA GLU A 68 -10.77 2.85 0.92
C GLU A 68 -11.64 4.11 1.12
N ILE A 69 -11.64 4.66 2.35
CA ILE A 69 -12.22 5.96 2.67
C ILE A 69 -11.11 7.01 2.81
N ASN A 70 -10.04 6.65 3.52
CA ASN A 70 -8.78 7.39 3.64
C ASN A 70 -7.67 6.43 4.11
N ASP A 71 -6.44 6.91 4.27
CA ASP A 71 -5.24 6.13 4.64
C ASP A 71 -5.39 5.16 5.83
N THR A 72 -6.32 5.44 6.75
CA THR A 72 -6.52 4.69 8.01
C THR A 72 -7.97 4.27 8.22
N ARG A 73 -8.81 4.32 7.18
CA ARG A 73 -10.25 4.02 7.32
C ARG A 73 -10.80 3.36 6.06
N VAL A 74 -11.62 2.33 6.25
CA VAL A 74 -12.24 1.58 5.15
C VAL A 74 -13.71 1.31 5.43
N SER A 75 -14.47 1.09 4.36
CA SER A 75 -15.82 0.55 4.38
C SER A 75 -15.77 -0.94 4.01
N ILE A 76 -16.51 -1.75 4.76
CA ILE A 76 -16.70 -3.18 4.53
C ILE A 76 -18.15 -3.37 4.12
N ALA A 77 -18.37 -4.04 2.99
CA ALA A 77 -19.69 -4.31 2.46
C ALA A 77 -19.76 -5.67 1.78
N PRO A 78 -20.94 -6.32 1.73
CA PRO A 78 -21.11 -7.49 0.90
C PRO A 78 -20.98 -7.14 -0.59
N ALA A 79 -20.30 -8.00 -1.36
CA ALA A 79 -20.24 -7.84 -2.83
C ALA A 79 -21.60 -8.09 -3.48
N SER A 80 -22.41 -8.98 -2.88
CA SER A 80 -23.78 -9.25 -3.28
C SER A 80 -24.60 -9.85 -2.14
N GLY A 81 -25.93 -9.77 -2.25
CA GLY A 81 -26.87 -10.24 -1.23
C GLY A 81 -27.03 -9.27 -0.05
N SER A 82 -27.87 -9.66 0.91
CA SER A 82 -28.20 -8.86 2.10
C SER A 82 -27.87 -9.57 3.41
N ASN A 83 -26.99 -10.59 3.34
CA ASN A 83 -26.67 -11.44 4.49
C ASN A 83 -25.62 -10.83 5.42
N SER A 84 -24.98 -9.73 5.02
CA SER A 84 -23.97 -9.05 5.84
C SER A 84 -24.25 -7.55 5.90
N ALA A 85 -23.86 -6.94 7.02
CA ALA A 85 -23.94 -5.51 7.22
C ALA A 85 -22.89 -4.75 6.39
N THR A 86 -23.20 -3.49 6.08
CA THR A 86 -22.21 -2.53 5.60
C THR A 86 -21.80 -1.63 6.75
N PHE A 87 -20.49 -1.52 7.01
CA PHE A 87 -19.98 -0.74 8.13
C PHE A 87 -18.60 -0.16 7.83
N GLU A 88 -18.19 0.84 8.62
CA GLU A 88 -16.89 1.50 8.49
C GLU A 88 -16.01 1.16 9.69
N VAL A 89 -14.72 0.96 9.45
CA VAL A 89 -13.73 0.64 10.48
C VAL A 89 -12.52 1.55 10.39
N ASN A 90 -11.97 1.89 11.56
CA ASN A 90 -10.65 2.51 11.67
C ASN A 90 -9.58 1.42 11.66
N LEU A 91 -8.43 1.75 11.09
CA LEU A 91 -7.29 0.85 10.92
C LEU A 91 -6.13 1.27 11.81
N THR A 92 -5.52 0.29 12.45
CA THR A 92 -4.26 0.46 13.19
C THR A 92 -3.32 -0.67 12.84
N SER A 93 -2.01 -0.43 12.88
CA SER A 93 -1.02 -1.49 12.66
C SER A 93 -0.56 -2.04 14.01
N GLU A 94 -0.56 -3.36 14.14
CA GLU A 94 -0.01 -4.06 15.28
C GLU A 94 1.02 -5.07 14.81
N THR A 95 2.09 -5.24 15.58
CA THR A 95 3.13 -6.24 15.30
C THR A 95 3.29 -7.12 16.53
N ASN A 96 3.08 -8.42 16.34
CA ASN A 96 3.29 -9.44 17.37
C ASN A 96 4.38 -10.41 16.89
N GLY A 97 5.56 -10.33 17.50
CA GLY A 97 6.74 -11.05 17.05
C GLY A 97 7.15 -10.61 15.65
N SER A 98 7.10 -11.54 14.68
CA SER A 98 7.45 -11.30 13.28
C SER A 98 6.25 -11.05 12.37
N VAL A 99 5.03 -11.04 12.92
CA VAL A 99 3.80 -10.85 12.14
C VAL A 99 3.28 -9.44 12.37
N THR A 100 3.18 -8.67 11.29
CA THR A 100 2.48 -7.38 11.26
C THR A 100 1.08 -7.57 10.70
N SER A 101 0.09 -7.11 11.43
CA SER A 101 -1.33 -7.12 11.05
C SER A 101 -1.91 -5.71 11.08
N ILE A 102 -2.96 -5.51 10.30
CA ILE A 102 -3.83 -4.35 10.40
C ILE A 102 -5.02 -4.76 11.26
N VAL A 103 -5.21 -4.09 12.38
CA VAL A 103 -6.36 -4.25 13.26
C VAL A 103 -7.49 -3.34 12.79
N LEU A 104 -8.70 -3.90 12.74
CA LEU A 104 -9.94 -3.25 12.33
C LEU A 104 -10.78 -2.95 13.57
N LYS A 105 -11.20 -1.69 13.74
CA LYS A 105 -12.04 -1.27 14.85
C LYS A 105 -13.23 -0.46 14.36
N ALA A 106 -14.43 -1.02 14.47
CA ALA A 106 -15.65 -0.28 14.19
C ALA A 106 -15.87 0.79 15.29
N PRO A 107 -16.28 2.04 14.95
CA PRO A 107 -16.36 3.14 15.91
C PRO A 107 -17.38 2.95 17.04
N ALA A 108 -18.45 2.21 16.79
CA ALA A 108 -19.63 2.14 17.67
C ALA A 108 -19.89 0.72 18.21
N ASP A 109 -18.92 -0.18 18.11
CA ASP A 109 -19.11 -1.58 18.43
C ASP A 109 -18.82 -1.87 19.90
N ILE A 110 -19.55 -2.84 20.46
CA ILE A 110 -19.34 -3.35 21.83
C ILE A 110 -18.18 -4.35 21.92
N LEU A 111 -17.73 -4.84 20.77
CA LEU A 111 -16.67 -5.82 20.65
C LEU A 111 -15.30 -5.12 20.68
N GLU A 112 -14.38 -5.70 21.46
CA GLU A 112 -12.99 -5.24 21.48
C GLU A 112 -12.21 -5.96 20.38
N ASN A 113 -11.60 -5.19 19.48
CA ASN A 113 -10.80 -5.68 18.34
C ASN A 113 -11.62 -6.52 17.34
N ASN A 114 -12.26 -5.84 16.39
CA ASN A 114 -13.32 -6.42 15.56
C ASN A 114 -12.81 -7.07 14.30
N GLY A 115 -11.50 -7.17 14.12
CA GLY A 115 -10.94 -7.89 13.01
C GLY A 115 -9.47 -7.61 12.79
N THR A 116 -8.89 -8.44 11.94
CA THR A 116 -7.50 -8.37 11.55
C THR A 116 -7.36 -8.65 10.06
N PHE A 117 -6.47 -7.92 9.41
CA PHE A 117 -5.93 -8.25 8.12
C PHE A 117 -4.43 -8.54 8.23
N VAL A 118 -4.00 -9.69 7.74
CA VAL A 118 -2.59 -10.08 7.74
C VAL A 118 -2.04 -9.96 6.32
N ALA A 119 -1.25 -8.93 6.07
CA ALA A 119 -0.75 -8.60 4.73
C ALA A 119 0.06 -9.75 4.11
N SER A 120 0.81 -10.50 4.91
CA SER A 120 1.62 -11.62 4.41
C SER A 120 0.81 -12.81 3.90
N THR A 121 -0.45 -12.97 4.34
CA THR A 121 -1.34 -14.04 3.88
C THR A 121 -2.51 -13.52 3.06
N GLY A 122 -2.73 -12.20 3.01
CA GLY A 122 -3.92 -11.62 2.41
C GLY A 122 -5.21 -11.98 3.14
N ARG A 123 -5.15 -12.47 4.37
CA ARG A 123 -6.32 -12.96 5.10
C ARG A 123 -6.99 -11.84 5.87
N LEU A 124 -8.28 -11.69 5.67
CA LEU A 124 -9.18 -10.84 6.44
C LEU A 124 -10.05 -11.71 7.35
N SER A 125 -10.11 -11.34 8.63
CA SER A 125 -11.11 -11.87 9.55
C SER A 125 -11.72 -10.73 10.34
N TYR A 126 -13.03 -10.76 10.57
CA TYR A 126 -13.70 -9.78 11.41
C TYR A 126 -14.90 -10.39 12.14
N THR A 127 -15.31 -9.73 13.23
CA THR A 127 -16.58 -9.94 13.91
C THR A 127 -17.29 -8.60 14.05
N TYR A 128 -18.57 -8.53 13.71
CA TYR A 128 -19.33 -7.29 13.74
C TYR A 128 -20.68 -7.50 14.43
N HIS A 129 -21.06 -6.61 15.35
CA HIS A 129 -22.36 -6.66 16.02
C HIS A 129 -23.44 -6.04 15.13
N LEU A 130 -24.46 -6.82 14.80
CA LEU A 130 -25.57 -6.41 13.93
C LEU A 130 -26.62 -5.55 14.68
N GLY A 131 -26.35 -5.19 15.94
CA GLY A 131 -27.22 -4.38 16.79
C GLY A 131 -28.24 -5.18 17.61
N GLY A 132 -29.11 -4.48 18.32
CA GLY A 132 -30.06 -5.09 19.26
C GLY A 132 -29.46 -5.43 20.62
N ASN A 133 -30.25 -6.05 21.50
CA ASN A 133 -29.84 -6.38 22.87
C ASN A 133 -29.22 -7.78 23.01
N ASP A 134 -29.18 -8.56 21.93
CA ASP A 134 -28.61 -9.91 21.92
C ASP A 134 -27.13 -9.86 21.55
N ALA A 135 -26.28 -10.29 22.47
CA ALA A 135 -24.84 -10.39 22.24
C ALA A 135 -24.46 -11.45 21.18
N ASN A 136 -25.39 -12.35 20.84
CA ASN A 136 -25.21 -13.36 19.79
C ASN A 136 -25.62 -12.86 18.41
N ASN A 137 -26.13 -11.62 18.28
CA ASN A 137 -26.45 -11.01 16.99
C ASN A 137 -25.18 -10.47 16.31
N ILE A 138 -24.26 -11.38 16.01
CA ILE A 138 -22.97 -11.08 15.40
C ILE A 138 -22.87 -11.72 14.03
N GLU A 139 -22.16 -11.06 13.13
CA GLU A 139 -21.60 -11.72 11.95
C GLU A 139 -20.10 -11.93 12.13
N VAL A 140 -19.60 -13.06 11.63
CA VAL A 140 -18.18 -13.41 11.60
C VAL A 140 -17.81 -13.73 10.17
N PHE A 141 -16.75 -13.10 9.68
CA PHE A 141 -16.20 -13.40 8.36
C PHE A 141 -14.74 -13.84 8.49
N ILE A 142 -14.36 -14.82 7.67
CA ILE A 142 -12.97 -15.22 7.45
C ILE A 142 -12.81 -15.49 5.96
N GLY A 143 -11.91 -14.76 5.30
CA GLY A 143 -11.67 -14.91 3.87
C GLY A 143 -10.31 -14.40 3.42
N ASP A 144 -9.96 -14.75 2.20
CA ASP A 144 -8.68 -14.40 1.59
C ASP A 144 -8.90 -13.40 0.46
N LYS A 145 -7.96 -12.48 0.33
CA LYS A 145 -7.93 -11.47 -0.74
C LYS A 145 -7.82 -12.19 -2.10
N GLN A 146 -8.66 -11.78 -3.05
CA GLN A 146 -8.69 -12.34 -4.41
C GLN A 146 -7.74 -11.62 -5.37
#